data_AF-A0A6L9GF05-F1
#
_entry.id   AF-A0A6L9GF05-F1
#
_cell.length_a   1.000
_cell.length_b   1.000
_cell.length_c   1.000
_cell.angle_alpha   90.00
_cell.angle_beta   90.00
_cell.angle_gamma   90.00
#
_symmetry.space_group_name_H-M   'P 1'
#
loop_
_entity.id
_entity.type
_entity.pdbx_description
1 polymer ?
#
loop_
_entity_poly.entity_id
_entity_poly.type
_entity_poly.pdbx_seq_one_letter_code
_entity_poly.pdbx_strand_id
1 'polypeptide(L)'
;MAKHRSGRSVAGMGRHMHRTRETPNADPSRADRNATYTPATGWTRWADAPPPSLTGQLRERLDDFEARGGKLRKDSVLAVELMLSASPEWFKHASQAQQSRWLQANTAWLEEVFGERNLLQVTLHLDETTPHLHAFVVPEIEMVETRGRKPKGGSPAAAKAPKPALAASHWLDGRAKLGELQ
;
A
#
# COMPACT_ATOMS: atom_id res chain seq x y z
N MET A 1 7.16 2.92 7.90
CA MET A 1 6.14 3.31 6.90
C MET A 1 6.51 4.65 6.29
N ALA A 2 6.31 4.82 4.97
CA ALA A 2 6.64 6.04 4.22
C ALA A 2 5.41 6.60 3.46
N LYS A 3 5.35 7.93 3.30
CA LYS A 3 4.30 8.63 2.53
C LYS A 3 4.87 9.05 1.17
N HIS A 4 4.22 8.66 0.07
CA HIS A 4 4.61 9.06 -1.28
C HIS A 4 3.63 10.09 -1.84
N ARG A 5 4.13 11.27 -2.21
CA ARG A 5 3.32 12.38 -2.73
C ARG A 5 3.49 12.62 -4.24
N SER A 6 4.27 11.77 -4.91
CA SER A 6 4.52 11.89 -6.34
C SER A 6 4.68 10.52 -6.99
N GLY A 7 4.21 10.40 -8.24
CA GLY A 7 4.44 9.20 -9.05
C GLY A 7 5.93 8.87 -9.22
N ARG A 8 6.81 9.89 -9.21
CA ARG A 8 8.27 9.70 -9.25
C ARG A 8 8.79 8.95 -8.01
N SER A 9 8.30 9.30 -6.82
CA SER A 9 8.69 8.63 -5.58
C SER A 9 8.24 7.17 -5.58
N VAL A 10 7.01 6.91 -6.02
CA VAL A 10 6.48 5.54 -6.17
C VAL A 10 7.24 4.76 -7.24
N ALA A 11 7.57 5.38 -8.37
CA ALA A 11 8.38 4.75 -9.42
C ALA A 11 9.77 4.37 -8.93
N GLY A 12 10.42 5.25 -8.15
CA GLY A 12 11.71 4.96 -7.54
C GLY A 12 11.66 3.73 -6.63
N MET A 13 10.61 3.62 -5.81
CA MET A 13 10.43 2.49 -4.91
C MET A 13 10.04 1.20 -5.66
N GLY A 14 9.13 1.29 -6.63
CA GLY A 14 8.78 0.15 -7.49
C GLY A 14 9.99 -0.46 -8.18
N ARG A 15 10.94 0.37 -8.67
CA ARG A 15 12.19 -0.13 -9.26
C ARG A 15 13.08 -0.86 -8.24
N HIS A 16 13.13 -0.38 -6.99
CA HIS A 16 13.85 -1.05 -5.91
C HIS A 16 13.23 -2.40 -5.55
N MET A 17 11.92 -2.39 -5.34
CA MET A 17 11.14 -3.55 -4.93
C MET A 17 11.08 -4.61 -6.02
N HIS A 18 11.09 -4.23 -7.29
CA HIS A 18 11.02 -5.20 -8.41
C HIS A 18 12.40 -5.50 -8.98
N ARG A 19 13.47 -5.10 -8.28
CA ARG A 19 14.88 -5.33 -8.66
C ARG A 19 15.24 -4.87 -10.07
N THR A 20 14.52 -3.87 -10.61
CA THR A 20 14.83 -3.26 -11.91
C THR A 20 15.89 -2.15 -11.79
N ARG A 21 16.47 -1.98 -10.61
CA ARG A 21 17.67 -1.19 -10.33
C ARG A 21 18.60 -2.00 -9.44
N GLU A 22 19.89 -1.74 -9.54
CA GLU A 22 20.88 -2.35 -8.65
C GLU A 22 20.51 -2.09 -7.18
N THR A 23 20.53 -3.17 -6.40
CA THR A 23 20.18 -3.18 -4.97
C THR A 23 21.26 -3.97 -4.23
N PRO A 24 22.27 -3.30 -3.65
CA PRO A 24 23.48 -3.95 -3.15
C PRO A 24 23.28 -5.00 -2.04
N ASN A 25 22.18 -4.89 -1.29
CA ASN A 25 21.82 -5.78 -0.20
C ASN A 25 20.95 -6.97 -0.63
N ALA A 26 20.56 -7.05 -1.90
CA ALA A 26 19.79 -8.16 -2.45
C ALA A 26 20.72 -9.10 -3.23
N ASP A 27 20.57 -10.41 -3.03
CA ASP A 27 21.24 -11.45 -3.78
C ASP A 27 20.45 -11.75 -5.08
N PRO A 28 20.95 -11.35 -6.26
CA PRO A 28 20.21 -11.50 -7.52
C PRO A 28 19.92 -12.97 -7.86
N SER A 29 20.71 -13.91 -7.37
CA SER A 29 20.52 -15.34 -7.61
C SER A 29 19.29 -15.92 -6.89
N ARG A 30 18.70 -15.14 -5.96
CA ARG A 30 17.52 -15.52 -5.16
C ARG A 30 16.28 -14.70 -5.50
N ALA A 31 16.34 -13.83 -6.50
CA ALA A 31 15.23 -12.96 -6.89
C ALA A 31 13.99 -13.76 -7.33
N ASP A 32 14.18 -14.96 -7.86
CA ASP A 32 13.13 -15.91 -8.25
C ASP A 32 12.27 -16.39 -7.06
N ARG A 33 12.81 -16.33 -5.84
CA ARG A 33 12.11 -16.68 -4.60
C ARG A 33 11.18 -15.57 -4.11
N ASN A 34 11.34 -14.35 -4.61
CA ASN A 34 10.45 -13.26 -4.27
C ASN A 34 9.05 -13.53 -4.85
N ALA A 35 8.05 -12.88 -4.28
CA ALA A 35 6.68 -13.01 -4.72
C ALA A 35 5.95 -11.68 -4.60
N THR A 36 4.89 -11.51 -5.39
CA THR A 36 4.01 -10.35 -5.31
C THR A 36 2.56 -10.78 -5.19
N TYR A 37 1.87 -10.19 -4.24
CA TYR A 37 0.44 -10.26 -4.05
C TYR A 37 -0.23 -9.07 -4.73
N THR A 38 -1.33 -9.31 -5.43
CA THR A 38 -2.35 -8.28 -5.72
C THR A 38 -3.71 -8.84 -5.34
N PRO A 39 -4.69 -7.99 -4.98
CA PRO A 39 -6.06 -8.46 -4.74
C PRO A 39 -6.64 -9.25 -5.91
N ALA A 40 -6.30 -8.87 -7.16
CA ALA A 40 -6.83 -9.50 -8.35
C ALA A 40 -6.28 -10.92 -8.62
N THR A 41 -5.03 -11.19 -8.22
CA THR A 41 -4.32 -12.43 -8.61
C THR A 41 -3.89 -13.29 -7.44
N GLY A 42 -3.95 -12.78 -6.21
CA GLY A 42 -3.28 -13.38 -5.07
C GLY A 42 -1.75 -13.36 -5.20
N TRP A 43 -1.09 -14.22 -4.42
CA TRP A 43 0.36 -14.38 -4.39
C TRP A 43 0.88 -15.09 -5.65
N THR A 44 1.79 -14.45 -6.36
CA THR A 44 2.50 -15.01 -7.53
C THR A 44 4.00 -14.91 -7.32
N ARG A 45 4.76 -16.01 -7.48
CA ARG A 45 6.23 -15.96 -7.40
C ARG A 45 6.80 -15.34 -8.66
N TRP A 46 7.94 -14.67 -8.51
CA TRP A 46 8.61 -14.05 -9.66
C TRP A 46 9.19 -15.05 -10.65
N ALA A 47 9.48 -16.27 -10.18
CA ALA A 47 9.79 -17.40 -11.06
C ALA A 47 8.63 -17.76 -12.01
N ASP A 48 7.38 -17.54 -11.57
CA ASP A 48 6.18 -17.92 -12.30
C ASP A 48 5.69 -16.77 -13.22
N ALA A 49 5.76 -15.52 -12.75
CA ALA A 49 5.47 -14.33 -13.56
C ALA A 49 6.14 -13.07 -12.98
N PRO A 50 6.54 -12.08 -13.81
CA PRO A 50 7.12 -10.83 -13.32
C PRO A 50 6.09 -10.03 -12.50
N PRO A 51 6.56 -9.25 -11.49
CA PRO A 51 5.66 -8.42 -10.70
C PRO A 51 4.98 -7.33 -11.56
N PRO A 52 3.70 -7.02 -11.31
CA PRO A 52 2.99 -5.98 -12.05
C PRO A 52 3.60 -4.60 -11.78
N SER A 53 3.45 -3.67 -12.74
CA SER A 53 4.00 -2.32 -12.61
C SER A 53 3.29 -1.54 -11.49
N LEU A 54 4.01 -1.23 -10.41
CA LEU A 54 3.47 -0.44 -9.29
C LEU A 54 2.98 0.94 -9.75
N THR A 55 3.71 1.57 -10.68
CA THR A 55 3.31 2.87 -11.24
C THR A 55 2.08 2.76 -12.14
N GLY A 56 1.93 1.64 -12.86
CA GLY A 56 0.75 1.35 -13.67
C GLY A 56 -0.48 1.21 -12.78
N GLN A 57 -0.39 0.35 -11.77
CA GLN A 57 -1.44 0.14 -10.76
C GLN A 57 -1.82 1.45 -10.06
N LEU A 58 -0.84 2.26 -9.62
CA LEU A 58 -1.14 3.55 -9.02
C LEU A 58 -1.88 4.47 -9.99
N ARG A 59 -1.43 4.57 -11.24
CA ARG A 59 -2.08 5.41 -12.25
C ARG A 59 -3.53 5.00 -12.45
N GLU A 60 -3.79 3.73 -12.71
CA GLU A 60 -5.15 3.18 -12.88
C GLU A 60 -6.02 3.46 -11.66
N ARG A 61 -5.46 3.29 -10.46
CA ARG A 61 -6.18 3.54 -9.22
C ARG A 61 -6.51 5.02 -8.98
N LEU A 62 -5.65 5.93 -9.41
CA LEU A 62 -5.87 7.37 -9.34
C LEU A 62 -6.86 7.85 -10.42
N ASP A 63 -6.79 7.28 -11.63
CA ASP A 63 -7.74 7.57 -12.71
C ASP A 63 -9.16 7.18 -12.28
N ASP A 64 -9.34 5.99 -11.69
CA ASP A 64 -10.61 5.56 -11.09
C ASP A 64 -11.07 6.48 -9.95
N PHE A 65 -10.15 6.91 -9.08
CA PHE A 65 -10.45 7.83 -7.99
C PHE A 65 -11.01 9.17 -8.51
N GLU A 66 -10.39 9.75 -9.54
CA GLU A 66 -10.85 11.01 -10.14
C GLU A 66 -12.17 10.82 -10.91
N ALA A 67 -12.34 9.70 -11.61
CA ALA A 67 -13.58 9.36 -12.31
C ALA A 67 -14.78 9.26 -11.35
N ARG A 68 -14.57 8.82 -10.11
CA ARG A 68 -15.58 8.80 -9.03
C ARG A 68 -15.76 10.13 -8.31
N GLY A 69 -15.16 11.21 -8.82
CA GLY A 69 -15.29 12.56 -8.29
C GLY A 69 -14.31 12.91 -7.17
N GLY A 70 -13.30 12.07 -6.94
CA GLY A 70 -12.15 12.38 -6.12
C GLY A 70 -11.34 13.53 -6.71
N LYS A 71 -10.64 14.28 -5.85
CA LYS A 71 -9.79 15.40 -6.29
C LYS A 71 -8.39 15.27 -5.75
N LEU A 72 -7.41 15.15 -6.65
CA LEU A 72 -6.01 15.19 -6.30
C LEU A 72 -5.58 16.63 -5.99
N ARG A 73 -4.85 16.80 -4.90
CA ARG A 73 -4.24 18.07 -4.50
C ARG A 73 -2.74 17.95 -4.65
N LYS A 74 -2.06 19.08 -4.78
CA LYS A 74 -0.58 19.14 -4.91
C LYS A 74 0.15 18.44 -3.75
N ASP A 75 -0.48 18.40 -2.58
CA ASP A 75 0.06 17.82 -1.36
C ASP A 75 -0.57 16.46 -1.03
N SER A 76 -1.40 15.89 -1.90
CA SER A 76 -1.99 14.57 -1.69
C SER A 76 -0.91 13.51 -1.46
N VAL A 77 -1.12 12.67 -0.46
CA VAL A 77 -0.38 11.42 -0.31
C VAL A 77 -1.02 10.41 -1.25
N LEU A 78 -0.33 10.08 -2.33
CA LEU A 78 -0.83 9.20 -3.39
C LEU A 78 -0.77 7.73 -2.97
N ALA A 79 0.29 7.36 -2.25
CA ALA A 79 0.46 6.02 -1.71
C ALA A 79 1.19 6.06 -0.36
N VAL A 80 0.95 5.02 0.43
CA VAL A 80 1.62 4.73 1.69
C VAL A 80 2.34 3.39 1.53
N GLU A 81 3.62 3.36 1.90
CA GLU A 81 4.44 2.15 1.91
C GLU A 81 4.58 1.64 3.35
N LEU A 82 4.17 0.40 3.58
CA LEU A 82 4.42 -0.34 4.81
C LEU A 82 5.54 -1.35 4.59
N MET A 83 6.47 -1.43 5.55
CA MET A 83 7.44 -2.52 5.62
C MET A 83 7.07 -3.39 6.80
N LEU A 84 6.80 -4.67 6.57
CA LEU A 84 6.42 -5.64 7.60
C LEU A 84 7.48 -6.74 7.65
N SER A 85 7.98 -7.06 8.83
CA SER A 85 8.99 -8.10 9.03
C SER A 85 8.86 -8.65 10.45
N ALA A 86 9.47 -9.81 10.67
CA ALA A 86 9.69 -10.36 12.00
C ALA A 86 11.19 -10.27 12.35
N SER A 87 11.57 -10.68 13.55
CA SER A 87 12.99 -10.70 13.92
C SER A 87 13.75 -11.70 13.03
N PRO A 88 15.03 -11.42 12.69
CA PRO A 88 15.86 -12.37 11.96
C PRO A 88 15.93 -13.73 12.66
N GLU A 89 15.94 -13.72 13.99
CA GLU A 89 15.95 -14.92 14.81
C GLU A 89 14.68 -15.75 14.64
N TRP A 90 13.51 -15.12 14.55
CA TRP A 90 12.27 -15.84 14.28
C TRP A 90 12.32 -16.55 12.92
N PHE A 91 12.78 -15.87 11.87
CA PHE A 91 12.88 -16.48 10.54
C PHE A 91 13.85 -17.66 10.46
N LYS A 92 14.92 -17.67 11.27
CA LYS A 92 15.85 -18.81 11.35
C LYS A 92 15.19 -20.08 11.89
N HIS A 93 14.28 -19.94 12.86
CA HIS A 93 13.65 -21.07 13.54
C HIS A 93 12.25 -21.41 13.01
N ALA A 94 11.62 -20.49 12.27
CA ALA A 94 10.29 -20.68 11.74
C ALA A 94 10.27 -21.73 10.62
N SER A 95 9.46 -22.77 10.81
CA SER A 95 9.12 -23.74 9.76
C SER A 95 8.47 -23.05 8.55
N GLN A 96 8.51 -23.70 7.39
CA GLN A 96 7.84 -23.21 6.17
C GLN A 96 6.34 -22.92 6.40
N ALA A 97 5.66 -23.76 7.20
CA ALA A 97 4.26 -23.55 7.56
C ALA A 97 4.06 -22.29 8.43
N GLN A 98 4.98 -21.99 9.35
CA GLN A 98 4.93 -20.75 10.14
C GLN A 98 5.18 -19.51 9.27
N GLN A 99 6.15 -19.58 8.35
CA GLN A 99 6.42 -18.48 7.41
C GLN A 99 5.24 -18.24 6.47
N SER A 100 4.60 -19.30 5.98
CA SER A 100 3.39 -19.20 5.16
C SER A 100 2.21 -18.58 5.93
N ARG A 101 1.99 -18.98 7.20
CA ARG A 101 0.99 -18.34 8.06
C ARG A 101 1.29 -16.88 8.34
N TRP A 102 2.55 -16.53 8.57
CA TRP A 102 2.97 -15.14 8.75
C TRP A 102 2.65 -14.32 7.49
N LEU A 103 2.97 -14.85 6.31
CA LEU A 103 2.66 -14.18 5.04
C LEU A 103 1.15 -13.92 4.89
N GLN A 104 0.34 -14.96 5.08
CA GLN A 104 -1.12 -14.87 4.95
C GLN A 104 -1.74 -13.94 5.98
N ALA A 105 -1.30 -14.01 7.25
CA ALA A 105 -1.81 -13.17 8.32
C ALA A 105 -1.51 -11.68 8.07
N ASN A 106 -0.31 -11.34 7.59
CA ASN A 106 0.03 -9.96 7.26
C ASN A 106 -0.78 -9.46 6.05
N THR A 107 -0.98 -10.28 5.01
CA THR A 107 -1.81 -9.90 3.86
C THR A 107 -3.26 -9.67 4.28
N ALA A 108 -3.86 -10.59 5.03
CA ALA A 108 -5.23 -10.46 5.50
C ALA A 108 -5.41 -9.21 6.38
N TRP A 109 -4.45 -8.96 7.28
CA TRP A 109 -4.45 -7.76 8.10
C TRP A 109 -4.38 -6.46 7.28
N LEU A 110 -3.55 -6.42 6.22
CA LEU A 110 -3.48 -5.27 5.32
C LEU A 110 -4.83 -5.01 4.63
N GLU A 111 -5.51 -6.06 4.17
CA GLU A 111 -6.81 -5.95 3.52
C GLU A 111 -7.91 -5.51 4.50
N GLU A 112 -7.89 -6.01 5.73
CA GLU A 112 -8.84 -5.64 6.78
C GLU A 112 -8.69 -4.17 7.19
N VAL A 113 -7.45 -3.73 7.44
CA VAL A 113 -7.16 -2.38 7.95
C VAL A 113 -7.32 -1.30 6.89
N PHE A 114 -6.81 -1.55 5.68
CA PHE A 114 -6.76 -0.54 4.64
C PHE A 114 -7.89 -0.67 3.63
N GLY A 115 -8.55 -1.84 3.58
CA GLY A 115 -9.50 -2.20 2.54
C GLY A 115 -8.79 -2.79 1.32
N GLU A 116 -9.28 -3.92 0.83
CA GLU A 116 -8.75 -4.64 -0.33
C GLU A 116 -8.54 -3.71 -1.55
N ARG A 117 -9.51 -2.84 -1.86
CA ARG A 117 -9.44 -1.88 -2.98
C ARG A 117 -8.30 -0.85 -2.85
N ASN A 118 -7.86 -0.59 -1.62
CA ASN A 118 -6.79 0.35 -1.36
C ASN A 118 -5.41 -0.30 -1.45
N LEU A 119 -5.32 -1.63 -1.35
CA LEU A 119 -4.08 -2.36 -1.48
C LEU A 119 -3.73 -2.52 -2.98
N LEU A 120 -2.66 -1.87 -3.42
CA LEU A 120 -2.17 -2.05 -4.79
C LEU A 120 -1.50 -3.41 -4.92
N GLN A 121 -0.44 -3.60 -4.14
CA GLN A 121 0.32 -4.84 -4.10
C GLN A 121 1.11 -4.98 -2.81
N VAL A 122 1.49 -6.23 -2.50
CA VAL A 122 2.45 -6.58 -1.45
C VAL A 122 3.57 -7.39 -2.07
N THR A 123 4.82 -6.97 -1.90
CA THR A 123 5.99 -7.71 -2.38
C THR A 123 6.69 -8.37 -1.21
N LEU A 124 6.89 -9.69 -1.29
CA LEU A 124 7.73 -10.47 -0.40
C LEU A 124 9.15 -10.53 -0.96
N HIS A 125 10.12 -10.02 -0.20
CA HIS A 125 11.54 -10.19 -0.49
C HIS A 125 12.12 -11.34 0.34
N LEU A 126 12.67 -12.34 -0.33
CA LEU A 126 13.42 -13.47 0.23
C LEU A 126 14.87 -13.49 -0.23
N ASP A 127 15.31 -12.46 -0.94
CA ASP A 127 16.65 -12.29 -1.53
C ASP A 127 17.58 -11.39 -0.69
N GLU A 128 17.10 -10.84 0.42
CA GLU A 128 17.88 -10.04 1.38
C GLU A 128 18.18 -10.82 2.68
N THR A 129 18.85 -10.18 3.64
CA THR A 129 19.25 -10.79 4.93
C THR A 129 18.07 -11.30 5.76
N THR A 130 16.98 -10.52 5.82
CA THR A 130 15.80 -10.85 6.62
C THR A 130 14.56 -10.74 5.73
N PRO A 131 13.73 -11.79 5.65
CA PRO A 131 12.48 -11.72 4.91
C PRO A 131 11.58 -10.57 5.37
N HIS A 132 11.00 -9.86 4.42
CA HIS A 132 10.11 -8.75 4.72
C HIS A 132 9.13 -8.49 3.57
N LEU A 133 8.04 -7.81 3.90
CA LEU A 133 7.01 -7.37 2.96
C LEU A 133 7.13 -5.87 2.75
N HIS A 134 6.95 -5.44 1.51
CA HIS A 134 6.61 -4.07 1.17
C HIS A 134 5.18 -4.00 0.66
N ALA A 135 4.29 -3.34 1.37
CA ALA A 135 2.90 -3.14 0.96
C ALA A 135 2.67 -1.70 0.52
N PHE A 136 2.05 -1.52 -0.66
CA PHE A 136 1.68 -0.23 -1.19
C PHE A 136 0.16 -0.04 -1.15
N VAL A 137 -0.27 1.01 -0.45
CA VAL A 137 -1.68 1.30 -0.21
C VAL A 137 -2.01 2.71 -0.71
N VAL A 138 -3.10 2.85 -1.48
CA VAL A 138 -3.69 4.16 -1.77
C VAL A 138 -4.60 4.55 -0.62
N PRO A 139 -4.34 5.68 0.07
CA PRO A 139 -5.05 6.03 1.30
C PRO A 139 -6.42 6.65 1.02
N GLU A 140 -7.28 5.99 0.24
CA GLU A 140 -8.62 6.48 -0.08
C GLU A 140 -9.64 6.09 0.99
N ILE A 141 -10.44 7.05 1.41
CA ILE A 141 -11.65 6.85 2.21
C ILE A 141 -12.82 7.60 1.57
N GLU A 142 -14.06 7.26 1.95
CA GLU A 142 -15.20 8.11 1.66
C GLU A 142 -15.32 9.23 2.70
N MET A 143 -15.49 10.47 2.24
CA MET A 143 -15.74 11.61 3.11
C MET A 143 -16.96 12.40 2.65
N VAL A 144 -17.80 12.80 3.61
CA VAL A 144 -18.83 13.81 3.40
C VAL A 144 -18.20 15.19 3.61
N GLU A 145 -18.27 16.05 2.59
CA GLU A 145 -17.70 17.39 2.68
C GLU A 145 -18.54 18.29 3.60
N THR A 146 -18.15 18.38 4.86
CA THR A 146 -18.87 19.19 5.88
C THR A 146 -18.57 20.69 5.80
N ARG A 147 -17.47 21.09 5.14
CA ARG A 147 -17.08 22.49 4.97
C ARG A 147 -17.64 23.04 3.66
N GLY A 148 -18.70 23.83 3.77
CA GLY A 148 -19.28 24.59 2.66
C GLY A 148 -19.54 26.04 3.07
N ARG A 149 -19.53 26.94 2.10
CA ARG A 149 -19.98 28.33 2.30
C ARG A 149 -21.43 28.28 2.80
N LYS A 150 -21.73 28.88 3.97
CA LYS A 150 -23.12 29.05 4.44
C LYS A 150 -23.93 29.67 3.30
N PRO A 151 -25.09 29.10 2.91
CA PRO A 151 -25.96 29.72 1.92
C PRO A 151 -26.32 31.14 2.36
N LYS A 152 -26.22 32.12 1.45
CA LYS A 152 -26.82 33.44 1.64
C LYS A 152 -28.35 33.22 1.64
N GLY A 153 -28.96 33.06 2.82
CA GLY A 153 -30.40 32.83 2.92
C GLY A 153 -30.89 31.97 4.09
N GLY A 154 -30.02 31.51 5.00
CA GLY A 154 -30.45 30.89 6.27
C GLY A 154 -31.10 29.50 6.19
N SER A 155 -31.36 28.98 4.98
CA SER A 155 -31.83 27.60 4.81
C SER A 155 -30.68 26.60 5.01
N PRO A 156 -30.91 25.44 5.66
CA PRO A 156 -29.92 24.38 5.75
C PRO A 156 -29.47 23.95 4.36
N ALA A 157 -28.16 23.85 4.14
CA ALA A 157 -27.64 23.26 2.91
C ALA A 157 -28.03 21.77 2.87
N ALA A 158 -28.47 21.28 1.71
CA ALA A 158 -28.75 19.85 1.51
C ALA A 158 -27.52 19.01 1.88
N ALA A 159 -27.75 17.84 2.48
CA ALA A 159 -26.68 16.90 2.82
C ALA A 159 -25.93 16.50 1.53
N LYS A 160 -24.61 16.69 1.52
CA LYS A 160 -23.78 16.32 0.37
C LYS A 160 -23.55 14.81 0.38
N ALA A 161 -23.56 14.20 -0.81
CA ALA A 161 -23.15 12.82 -0.96
C ALA A 161 -21.67 12.62 -0.55
N PRO A 162 -21.31 11.47 0.03
CA PRO A 162 -19.91 11.10 0.25
C PRO A 162 -19.14 11.10 -1.08
N LYS A 163 -17.88 11.50 -1.03
CA LYS A 163 -16.95 11.46 -2.16
C LYS A 163 -15.64 10.81 -1.74
N PRO A 164 -14.94 10.13 -2.65
CA PRO A 164 -13.65 9.56 -2.33
C PRO A 164 -12.64 10.69 -2.06
N ALA A 165 -11.79 10.49 -1.05
CA ALA A 165 -10.73 11.41 -0.71
C ALA A 165 -9.47 10.67 -0.23
N LEU A 166 -8.30 11.18 -0.63
CA LEU A 166 -7.03 10.68 -0.11
C LEU A 166 -6.77 11.28 1.28
N ALA A 167 -6.77 10.43 2.30
CA ALA A 167 -6.68 10.79 3.71
C ALA A 167 -5.74 9.85 4.48
N ALA A 168 -4.45 9.92 4.17
CA ALA A 168 -3.46 9.09 4.85
C ALA A 168 -3.46 9.30 6.38
N SER A 169 -3.76 10.51 6.86
CA SER A 169 -3.91 10.80 8.30
C SER A 169 -4.95 9.94 9.02
N HIS A 170 -5.93 9.39 8.30
CA HIS A 170 -6.93 8.46 8.87
C HIS A 170 -6.26 7.30 9.61
N TRP A 171 -5.22 6.73 8.99
CA TRP A 171 -4.39 5.67 9.56
C TRP A 171 -3.12 6.19 10.25
N LEU A 172 -2.58 7.34 9.84
CA LEU A 172 -1.18 7.68 10.10
C LEU A 172 -0.93 8.75 11.18
N ASP A 173 -1.93 9.49 11.61
CA ASP A 173 -1.71 10.59 12.56
C ASP A 173 -1.96 10.12 14.01
N GLY A 174 -0.85 9.89 14.73
CA GLY A 174 -0.78 9.54 16.15
C GLY A 174 0.16 8.35 16.41
N ARG A 175 1.13 8.51 17.34
CA ARG A 175 2.00 7.38 17.79
C ARG A 175 1.19 6.19 18.31
N ALA A 176 0.03 6.46 18.93
CA ALA A 176 -0.90 5.44 19.41
C ALA A 176 -1.50 4.62 18.25
N LYS A 177 -2.07 5.29 17.23
CA LYS A 177 -2.64 4.62 16.05
C LYS A 177 -1.63 3.76 15.29
N LEU A 178 -0.37 4.18 15.20
CA LEU A 178 0.68 3.37 14.56
C LEU A 178 1.06 2.13 15.40
N GLY A 179 1.00 2.22 16.73
CA GLY A 179 1.25 1.10 17.64
C GLY A 179 0.06 0.15 17.79
N GLU A 180 -1.17 0.60 17.52
CA GLU A 180 -2.38 -0.23 17.43
C GLU A 180 -2.44 -1.04 16.13
N LEU A 181 -1.62 -0.69 15.14
CA LEU A 181 -1.55 -1.30 13.81
C LEU A 181 -0.34 -2.26 13.66
N GLN A 182 0.38 -2.59 14.72
CA GLN A 182 1.54 -3.49 14.71
C GLN A 182 1.42 -4.51 15.85
#